data_AF-G5K2V0-F1
#
_entry.id   AF-G5K2V0-F1
#
_cell.length_a   1.000
_cell.length_b   1.000
_cell.length_c   1.000
_cell.angle_alpha   90.00
_cell.angle_beta   90.00
_cell.angle_gamma   90.00
#
_symmetry.space_group_name_H-M   'P 1'
#
loop_
_entity.id
_entity.type
_entity.pdbx_description
1 polymer ?
#
loop_
_entity_poly.entity_id
_entity_poly.type
_entity_poly.pdbx_seq_one_letter_code
_entity_poly.pdbx_strand_id
1 'polypeptide(L)' 'MTKKIQLPEDFINYYQAILGDQSQAFFDSFDQQAISAFRINPLKKHLNVSVVLVNLKIQ' A
#
# COMPACT_ATOMS: atom_id res chain seq x y z
N MET A 1 4.09 -10.48 16.35
CA MET A 1 4.22 -11.42 15.22
C MET A 1 3.09 -11.10 14.26
N THR A 2 3.40 -10.54 13.09
CA THR A 2 2.40 -10.22 12.04
C THR A 2 1.85 -11.52 11.45
N LYS A 3 0.54 -11.58 11.21
CA LYS A 3 -0.13 -12.76 10.64
C LYS A 3 0.26 -12.86 9.18
N LYS A 4 0.98 -13.93 8.81
CA LYS A 4 1.31 -14.23 7.42
C LYS A 4 0.02 -14.50 6.63
N ILE A 5 -0.20 -13.76 5.56
CA ILE A 5 -1.38 -13.95 4.69
C ILE A 5 -1.16 -15.22 3.83
N GLN A 6 -2.16 -16.09 3.80
CA GLN A 6 -2.17 -17.21 2.86
C GLN A 6 -2.82 -16.75 1.56
N LEU A 7 -2.03 -16.68 0.49
CA LEU A 7 -2.48 -16.35 -0.85
C LEU A 7 -2.93 -17.63 -1.58
N PRO A 8 -3.95 -17.57 -2.46
CA PRO A 8 -4.36 -18.71 -3.28
C PRO A 8 -3.23 -19.18 -4.22
N GLU A 9 -3.17 -20.49 -4.49
CA GLU A 9 -2.11 -21.08 -5.32
C GLU A 9 -2.11 -20.53 -6.76
N ASP A 10 -3.30 -20.43 -7.38
CA ASP A 10 -3.45 -19.85 -8.73
C ASP A 10 -2.94 -18.41 -8.80
N PHE A 11 -3.12 -17.64 -7.72
CA PHE A 11 -2.63 -16.26 -7.63
C PHE A 11 -1.10 -16.22 -7.59
N ILE A 12 -0.49 -17.07 -6.77
CA ILE A 12 0.97 -17.16 -6.67
C ILE A 12 1.57 -17.57 -8.01
N ASN A 13 1.05 -18.63 -8.64
CA ASN A 13 1.55 -19.14 -9.92
C ASN A 13 1.47 -18.09 -11.04
N TYR A 14 0.35 -17.38 -11.12
CA TYR A 14 0.17 -16.33 -12.12
C TYR A 14 1.17 -15.18 -11.95
N TYR A 15 1.30 -14.66 -10.73
CA TYR A 15 2.18 -13.51 -10.47
C TYR A 15 3.66 -13.88 -10.48
N GLN A 16 4.03 -15.14 -10.17
CA GLN A 16 5.38 -15.64 -10.42
C GLN A 16 5.72 -15.68 -11.91
N ALA A 17 4.79 -16.11 -12.77
CA ALA A 17 5.03 -16.18 -14.20
C ALA A 17 5.24 -14.80 -14.85
N ILE A 18 4.51 -13.77 -14.40
CA ILE A 18 4.60 -12.42 -15.01
C ILE A 18 5.62 -11.49 -14.34
N LEU A 19 5.95 -11.69 -13.05
CA LEU A 19 6.90 -10.83 -12.32
C LEU A 19 8.29 -11.47 -12.17
N GLY A 20 8.43 -12.79 -12.35
CA GLY A 20 9.68 -13.51 -12.18
C GLY A 20 10.33 -13.21 -10.84
N ASP A 21 11.54 -12.66 -10.88
CA ASP A 21 12.36 -12.32 -9.70
C ASP A 21 11.73 -11.27 -8.78
N GLN A 22 10.81 -10.44 -9.29
CA GLN A 22 10.12 -9.41 -8.50
C GLN A 22 8.91 -9.97 -7.71
N SER A 23 8.48 -11.20 -8.02
CA SER A 23 7.29 -11.80 -7.40
C SER A 23 7.41 -11.92 -5.89
N GLN A 24 8.59 -12.28 -5.38
CA GLN A 24 8.80 -12.45 -3.93
C GLN A 24 8.60 -11.14 -3.17
N ALA A 25 9.22 -10.05 -3.62
CA ALA A 25 9.06 -8.73 -3.00
C ALA A 25 7.60 -8.23 -3.05
N PHE A 26 6.89 -8.57 -4.13
CA PHE A 26 5.46 -8.28 -4.26
C PHE A 26 4.62 -9.04 -3.22
N PHE A 27 4.84 -10.36 -3.05
CA PHE A 27 4.11 -11.14 -2.03
C PHE A 27 4.45 -10.68 -0.60
N ASP A 28 5.72 -10.39 -0.32
CA ASP A 28 6.16 -9.91 0.99
C ASP A 28 5.51 -8.56 1.36
N SER A 29 5.11 -7.76 0.37
CA SER A 29 4.42 -6.47 0.61
C SER A 29 3.02 -6.64 1.23
N PHE A 30 2.36 -7.79 1.05
CA PHE A 30 1.03 -8.04 1.62
C PHE A 30 1.07 -8.25 3.14
N ASP A 31 2.20 -8.71 3.68
CA ASP A 31 2.39 -8.86 5.13
C ASP A 31 2.76 -7.52 5.81
N GLN A 32 2.99 -6.46 5.03
CA GLN A 32 3.28 -5.12 5.54
C GLN A 32 2.00 -4.37 5.90
N GLN A 33 2.09 -3.46 6.87
CA GLN A 33 0.96 -2.63 7.26
C GLN A 33 0.57 -1.66 6.15
N ALA A 34 -0.71 -1.66 5.76
CA ALA A 34 -1.22 -0.73 4.76
C ALA A 34 -1.05 0.73 5.22
N ILE A 35 -0.51 1.57 4.35
CA ILE A 35 -0.36 3.01 4.59
C ILE A 35 -1.67 3.69 4.17
N SER A 36 -2.39 4.26 5.12
CA SER A 36 -3.58 5.06 4.82
C SER A 36 -3.17 6.41 4.21
N ALA A 37 -3.73 6.74 3.06
CA ALA A 37 -3.44 7.96 2.33
C ALA A 37 -4.73 8.62 1.82
N PHE A 38 -4.68 9.93 1.57
CA PHE A 38 -5.79 10.71 1.05
C PHE A 38 -5.35 11.55 -0.15
N ARG A 39 -6.30 11.92 -1.02
CA ARG A 39 -6.08 12.81 -2.15
C ARG A 39 -6.85 14.09 -1.94
N ILE A 40 -6.19 15.22 -2.20
CA ILE A 40 -6.80 16.53 -2.19
C ILE A 40 -7.32 16.81 -3.62
N ASN A 41 -8.57 17.28 -3.74
CA ASN A 41 -9.19 17.54 -5.04
C ASN A 41 -8.67 18.86 -5.66
N PRO A 42 -7.85 18.82 -6.73
CA PRO A 42 -7.18 19.99 -7.30
C PRO A 42 -8.12 21.07 -7.84
N LEU A 43 -9.39 20.73 -8.13
CA LEU A 43 -10.39 21.65 -8.67
C LEU A 43 -11.12 22.45 -7.57
N LYS A 44 -10.94 22.09 -6.30
CA LYS A 44 -11.51 22.84 -5.19
C LYS A 44 -10.51 23.91 -4.76
N LYS A 45 -11.00 25.10 -4.43
CA LYS A 45 -10.16 26.16 -3.87
C LYS A 45 -9.48 25.62 -2.61
N HIS A 46 -8.19 25.35 -2.72
CA HIS A 46 -7.38 25.00 -1.56
C HIS A 46 -7.18 26.27 -0.76
N LEU A 47 -7.57 26.25 0.52
CA LEU A 47 -6.97 27.16 1.49
C LEU A 47 -5.45 26.97 1.36
N ASN A 48 -4.65 28.02 1.40
CA ASN A 48 -3.19 27.88 1.35
C ASN A 48 -2.77 27.06 2.57
N VAL A 49 -2.63 25.76 2.37
CA VAL A 49 -2.38 24.80 3.42
C VAL A 49 -0.86 24.80 3.62
N SER A 50 -0.35 25.78 4.39
CA SER A 50 0.92 25.61 5.11
C SER A 50 0.70 24.59 6.24
N VAL A 51 0.31 23.35 5.92
CA VAL A 51 0.22 22.27 6.90
C VAL A 51 1.58 21.61 6.95
N VAL A 52 2.38 22.19 7.86
CA VAL A 52 3.03 21.46 8.95
C VAL A 52 2.87 19.94 8.81
N LEU A 53 3.95 19.30 8.37
CA LEU A 53 4.23 17.88 8.50
C LEU A 53 4.11 17.46 9.98
N VAL A 54 2.92 17.17 10.50
CA VAL A 54 2.77 16.52 11.79
C VAL A 54 1.62 15.50 11.74
N ASN A 55 2.02 14.23 11.71
CA ASN A 55 1.31 13.08 12.24
C ASN A 55 -0.19 12.96 11.91
N LEU A 56 -0.50 12.27 10.82
CA LEU A 56 -1.77 11.54 10.70
C LEU A 56 -1.73 10.33 11.67
N LYS A 57 -1.96 10.61 12.96
CA LYS A 57 -2.51 9.61 13.88
C LYS A 57 -3.97 9.44 13.52
N ILE A 58 -4.25 8.37 12.81
CA ILE A 58 -5.60 7.85 12.55
C ILE A 58 -6.18 7.48 13.92
N GLN A 59 -7.24 8.18 14.35
CA GLN A 59 -8.12 7.75 15.45
C GLN A 59 -9.30 6.97 14.85
#